data_AF-A0A564QAW8-F1
#
_entry.id   AF-A0A564QAW8-F1
#
_cell.length_a   1.000
_cell.length_b   1.000
_cell.length_c   1.000
_cell.angle_alpha   90.00
_cell.angle_beta   90.00
_cell.angle_gamma   90.00
#
_symmetry.space_group_name_H-M   'P 1'
#
loop_
_entity.id
_entity.type
_entity.pdbx_description
1 polymer ?
#
loop_
_entity_poly.entity_id
_entity_poly.type
_entity_poly.pdbx_seq_one_letter_code
_entity_poly.pdbx_strand_id
1 'polypeptide(L)' 'MSDEKKNDLPETYAIALADKVINHYKASDTKKRLGRYIQKIGFEEFKKDLGV' A
#
# COMPACT_ATOMS: atom_id res chain seq x y z
N MET A 1 -3.00 -26.93 -17.15
CA MET A 1 -3.78 -25.90 -16.44
C MET A 1 -2.78 -24.97 -15.80
N SER A 2 -2.91 -23.68 -16.07
CA SER A 2 -1.90 -22.65 -15.88
C SER A 2 -1.40 -22.54 -14.44
N ASP A 3 -0.09 -22.32 -14.29
CA ASP A 3 0.59 -21.94 -13.05
C ASP A 3 0.03 -20.62 -12.51
N GLU A 4 -1.04 -20.69 -11.73
CA GLU A 4 -1.50 -19.58 -10.90
C GLU A 4 -0.54 -19.48 -9.71
N LYS A 5 0.52 -18.69 -9.90
CA LYS A 5 1.50 -18.34 -8.87
C LYS A 5 0.74 -17.63 -7.74
N LYS A 6 0.42 -18.36 -6.66
CA LYS A 6 -0.16 -17.79 -5.43
C LYS A 6 0.81 -16.76 -4.84
N ASN A 7 0.63 -15.50 -5.24
CA ASN A 7 1.19 -14.32 -4.60
C ASN A 7 0.40 -13.95 -3.34
N ASP A 8 -0.14 -14.95 -2.63
CA ASP A 8 -0.84 -14.71 -1.38
C ASP A 8 0.22 -14.34 -0.34
N LEU A 9 0.20 -13.08 0.08
CA LEU A 9 0.94 -12.67 1.26
C LEU A 9 0.40 -13.47 2.45
N PRO A 10 1.27 -13.93 3.38
CA PRO A 10 0.81 -14.44 4.65
C PRO A 10 -0.19 -13.47 5.27
N GLU A 11 -1.34 -13.96 5.74
CA GLU A 11 -2.45 -13.11 6.22
C GLU A 11 -1.97 -12.07 7.23
N THR A 12 -1.11 -12.47 8.17
CA THR A 12 -0.51 -11.59 9.17
C THR A 12 0.33 -10.47 8.55
N TYR A 13 1.07 -10.78 7.50
CA TYR A 13 1.85 -9.79 6.76
C TYR A 13 0.94 -8.85 5.95
N ALA A 14 -0.12 -9.39 5.33
CA ALA A 14 -1.09 -8.58 4.59
C ALA A 14 -1.80 -7.57 5.50
N ILE A 15 -2.23 -8.00 6.69
CA ILE A 15 -2.84 -7.12 7.70
C ILE A 15 -1.83 -6.05 8.16
N ALA A 16 -0.61 -6.44 8.50
CA ALA A 16 0.43 -5.49 8.92
C ALA A 16 0.77 -4.45 7.84
N LEU A 17 0.80 -4.86 6.57
CA LEU A 17 1.02 -3.95 5.44
C LEU A 17 -0.17 -2.99 5.27
N ALA A 18 -1.40 -3.49 5.37
CA ALA A 18 -2.60 -2.65 5.30
C ALA A 18 -2.61 -1.58 6.41
N ASP A 19 -2.24 -1.95 7.64
CA ASP A 19 -2.12 -1.01 8.75
C ASP A 19 -1.06 0.07 8.49
N LYS A 20 0.11 -0.30 7.96
CA LYS A 20 1.14 0.68 7.54
C LYS A 20 0.59 1.66 6.51
N VAL A 21 -0.04 1.15 5.45
CA VAL A 21 -0.65 1.96 4.38
C VAL A 21 -1.67 2.94 4.95
N ILE A 22 -2.59 2.46 5.80
CA ILE A 22 -3.67 3.27 6.38
C ILE A 22 -3.09 4.34 7.32
N ASN A 23 -2.15 3.98 8.18
CA ASN A 23 -1.56 4.91 9.14
C ASN A 23 -0.74 5.99 8.46
N HIS A 24 0.10 5.63 7.48
CA HIS A 24 0.84 6.60 6.68
C HIS A 24 -0.12 7.58 5.98
N TYR A 25 -1.16 7.06 5.31
CA TYR A 25 -2.13 7.91 4.61
C TYR A 25 -2.93 8.82 5.57
N LYS A 26 -3.33 8.31 6.75
CA LYS A 26 -4.01 9.12 7.78
C LYS A 26 -3.12 10.22 8.36
N ALA A 27 -1.80 10.01 8.41
CA ALA A 27 -0.84 11.00 8.85
C ALA A 27 -0.53 12.06 7.78
N SER A 28 -0.86 11.79 6.52
CA SER A 28 -0.72 12.79 5.45
C SER A 28 -1.75 13.92 5.58
N ASP A 29 -1.41 15.10 5.07
CA ASP A 29 -2.27 16.29 5.08
C ASP A 29 -3.27 16.33 3.89
N THR A 30 -3.29 15.27 3.07
CA THR A 30 -4.08 15.23 1.84
C THR A 30 -5.58 15.11 2.11
N LYS A 31 -6.38 15.88 1.37
CA LYS A 31 -7.85 15.73 1.33
C LYS A 31 -8.32 14.77 0.23
N LYS A 32 -7.41 14.18 -0.54
CA LYS A 32 -7.72 13.27 -1.65
C LYS A 32 -7.80 11.84 -1.17
N ARG A 33 -8.78 11.05 -1.66
CA ARG A 33 -8.83 9.59 -1.45
C ARG A 33 -7.48 8.93 -1.75
N LEU A 34 -7.11 7.90 -0.99
CA LEU A 34 -5.83 7.17 -1.07
C LEU A 34 -5.37 6.91 -2.51
N GLY A 35 -6.23 6.33 -3.35
CA GLY A 35 -5.87 6.04 -4.75
C GLY A 35 -5.47 7.30 -5.57
N ARG A 36 -6.12 8.45 -5.32
CA ARG A 36 -5.79 9.73 -5.97
C ARG A 36 -4.54 10.37 -5.37
N TYR A 37 -4.28 10.15 -4.09
CA TYR A 37 -3.04 10.55 -3.45
C TYR A 37 -1.85 9.78 -4.03
N ILE A 38 -1.93 8.45 -4.09
CA ILE A 38 -0.91 7.58 -4.71
C ILE A 38 -0.68 7.97 -6.17
N GLN A 39 -1.72 8.21 -6.96
CA GLN A 39 -1.57 8.69 -8.34
C GLN A 39 -0.82 10.03 -8.46
N LYS A 40 -0.94 10.90 -7.46
CA LYS A 40 -0.27 12.22 -7.45
C LYS A 40 1.22 12.10 -7.15
N ILE A 41 1.59 11.27 -6.16
CA ILE A 41 2.99 11.14 -5.70
C ILE A 41 3.76 10.05 -6.45
N GLY A 42 3.05 9.10 -7.06
CA GLY A 42 3.62 7.92 -7.71
C GLY A 42 3.65 6.70 -6.77
N PHE A 43 3.38 5.52 -7.33
CA PHE A 43 3.30 4.29 -6.53
C PHE A 43 4.65 3.88 -5.92
N GLU A 44 5.75 4.04 -6.66
CA GLU A 44 7.08 3.72 -6.15
C GLU A 44 7.52 4.69 -5.05
N GLU A 45 7.17 5.97 -5.15
CA GLU A 45 7.45 6.93 -4.08
C GLU A 45 6.67 6.58 -2.81
N PHE A 46 5.40 6.23 -2.96
CA PHE A 46 4.57 5.77 -1.86
C PHE A 46 5.13 4.52 -1.16
N LYS A 47 5.72 3.58 -1.89
CA LYS A 47 6.38 2.40 -1.29
C LYS A 47 7.63 2.77 -0.49
N LYS A 48 8.47 3.67 -1.02
CA LYS A 48 9.64 4.18 -0.29
C LYS A 48 9.22 4.81 1.04
N ASP A 49 8.16 5.62 1.02
CA ASP A 49 7.61 6.26 2.22
C ASP A 49 7.10 5.24 3.26
N LEU A 50 6.62 4.07 2.79
CA LEU A 50 6.20 2.95 3.64
C LEU A 50 7.36 2.04 4.09
N GLY A 51 8.55 2.20 3.51
CA GLY A 51 9.72 1.36 3.73
C GLY A 51 9.51 -0.09 3.28
N VAL A 52 8.84 -0.29 2.14
CA VAL A 52 8.54 -1.61 1.54
C VAL A 52 9.01 -1.73 0.10
#